data_AF-A0A9W4GP33-F1
#
_entry.id   AF-A0A9W4GP33-F1
#
_cell.length_a   1.000
_cell.length_b   1.000
_cell.length_c   1.000
_cell.angle_alpha   90.00
_cell.angle_beta   90.00
_cell.angle_gamma   90.00
#
_symmetry.space_group_name_H-M   'P 1'
#
loop_
_entity.id
_entity.type
_entity.pdbx_description
1 polymer ?
#
loop_
_entity_poly.entity_id
_entity_poly.type
_entity_poly.pdbx_seq_one_letter_code
_entity_poly.pdbx_strand_id
1 'polypeptide(L)'
;MLTAAVGSWSWYEALRLAASRRTGGSAPVQNAAVTDKAEDTDRQRAFLACAAEVARLLGVDVDAPGTPAMRRARNLAHAVRRPLLESPRLADELFAPLMAAAVHDPDPSFCRWFVEPALYGFGRRRVLEALVEYLRSGTDAERAGATRAWYWAGMPLRADRSAAYAPDGTRAASLDASQEAAEAWMEVSMRVYAETTDAELRYHVMRMRPVSREAYPPRLQNLFETTLNAARADPDGDNRRWAGDVDRAGSA
;
A
#
# COMPACT_ATOMS: atom_id res chain seq x y z
N MET A 1 2.98 21.86 -36.12
CA MET A 1 2.34 21.84 -34.79
C MET A 1 1.76 20.45 -34.58
N LEU A 2 2.56 19.54 -34.03
CA LEU A 2 2.13 18.19 -33.65
C LEU A 2 1.91 18.20 -32.13
N THR A 3 0.65 18.08 -31.75
CA THR A 3 0.18 17.95 -30.38
C THR A 3 0.62 16.59 -29.83
N ALA A 4 1.56 16.60 -28.88
CA ALA A 4 1.96 15.42 -28.13
C ALA A 4 0.84 15.03 -27.15
N ALA A 5 0.18 13.92 -27.43
CA ALA A 5 -0.68 13.24 -26.49
C ALA A 5 -0.04 11.89 -26.11
N VAL A 6 -0.27 11.50 -24.86
CA VAL A 6 -0.14 10.15 -24.30
C VAL A 6 1.26 9.70 -23.87
N GLY A 7 1.54 9.89 -22.58
CA GLY A 7 2.63 9.23 -21.84
C GLY A 7 2.19 8.81 -20.43
N SER A 8 0.89 8.58 -20.21
CA SER A 8 0.39 8.09 -18.93
C SER A 8 0.47 6.55 -18.90
N TRP A 9 1.01 6.02 -17.79
CA TRP A 9 0.91 4.61 -17.33
C TRP A 9 2.02 3.62 -17.75
N SER A 10 3.30 3.98 -17.54
CA SER A 10 4.42 3.01 -17.55
C SER A 10 4.64 2.32 -16.17
N TRP A 11 4.31 3.01 -15.06
CA TRP A 11 4.59 2.53 -13.70
C TRP A 11 3.84 1.24 -13.32
N TYR A 12 2.55 1.12 -13.68
CA TYR A 12 1.73 -0.02 -13.27
C TYR A 12 2.10 -1.34 -14.00
N GLU A 13 2.50 -1.26 -15.26
CA GLU A 13 3.01 -2.42 -16.02
C GLU A 13 4.38 -2.89 -15.51
N ALA A 14 5.24 -1.96 -15.12
CA ALA A 14 6.52 -2.27 -14.49
C ALA A 14 6.33 -3.01 -13.14
N LEU A 15 5.35 -2.58 -12.32
CA LEU A 15 5.01 -3.25 -11.06
C LEU A 15 4.43 -4.66 -11.26
N ARG A 16 3.62 -4.87 -12.31
CA ARG A 16 3.02 -6.18 -12.63
C ARG A 16 4.07 -7.22 -13.02
N LEU A 17 5.16 -6.81 -13.68
CA LEU A 17 6.23 -7.71 -14.11
C LEU A 17 7.15 -8.14 -12.94
N ALA A 18 7.40 -7.25 -11.99
CA ALA A 18 8.30 -7.51 -10.85
C ALA A 18 7.77 -8.51 -9.81
N ALA A 19 6.44 -8.59 -9.61
CA ALA A 19 5.82 -9.42 -8.57
C ALA A 19 5.77 -10.94 -8.85
N SER A 20 6.26 -11.40 -10.00
CA SER A 20 6.10 -12.78 -10.49
C SER A 20 7.18 -13.80 -10.02
N ARG A 21 8.13 -13.43 -9.15
CA ARG A 21 9.26 -14.32 -8.77
C ARG A 21 9.40 -14.54 -7.26
N ARG A 22 8.86 -15.69 -6.83
CA ARG A 22 9.26 -16.67 -5.78
C ARG A 22 9.44 -16.28 -4.29
N THR A 23 9.13 -17.30 -3.48
CA THR A 23 9.12 -17.46 -2.02
C THR A 23 10.37 -18.20 -1.50
N GLY A 24 10.77 -17.97 -0.24
CA GLY A 24 11.71 -18.83 0.50
C GLY A 24 12.11 -18.22 1.86
N GLY A 25 11.70 -18.86 2.96
CA GLY A 25 11.88 -18.37 4.34
C GLY A 25 12.98 -19.06 5.16
N SER A 26 13.28 -18.48 6.33
CA SER A 26 14.21 -18.97 7.37
C SER A 26 13.56 -18.80 8.76
N ALA A 27 13.85 -19.71 9.70
CA ALA A 27 13.19 -19.86 11.01
C ALA A 27 13.86 -19.04 12.16
N PRO A 28 13.12 -18.64 13.24
CA PRO A 28 13.66 -17.80 14.31
C PRO A 28 13.97 -18.52 15.66
N VAL A 29 14.73 -17.83 16.51
CA VAL A 29 15.27 -18.21 17.84
C VAL A 29 14.29 -17.90 18.99
N GLN A 30 14.25 -18.74 20.02
CA GLN A 30 13.18 -18.84 21.05
C GLN A 30 12.89 -17.59 21.92
N ASN A 31 13.80 -16.64 22.08
CA ASN A 31 13.51 -15.40 22.84
C ASN A 31 12.83 -14.31 21.99
N ALA A 32 13.07 -14.31 20.67
CA ALA A 32 12.32 -13.48 19.73
C ALA A 32 10.86 -13.94 19.60
N ALA A 33 10.58 -15.22 19.85
CA ALA A 33 9.25 -15.80 19.71
C ALA A 33 8.21 -15.25 20.70
N VAL A 34 8.63 -14.76 21.88
CA VAL A 34 7.70 -14.21 22.89
C VAL A 34 7.33 -12.76 22.55
N THR A 35 8.30 -11.95 22.12
CA THR A 35 8.07 -10.57 21.66
C THR A 35 7.27 -10.55 20.36
N ASP A 36 7.61 -11.43 19.41
CA ASP A 36 6.91 -11.57 18.13
C ASP A 36 5.43 -11.98 18.32
N LYS A 37 5.15 -12.85 19.31
CA LYS A 37 3.77 -13.25 19.64
C LYS A 37 2.95 -12.12 20.28
N ALA A 38 3.57 -11.28 21.11
CA ALA A 38 2.90 -10.12 21.70
C ALA A 38 2.58 -9.07 20.63
N GLU A 39 3.54 -8.77 19.76
CA GLU A 39 3.38 -7.85 18.63
C GLU A 39 2.34 -8.36 17.61
N ASP A 40 2.32 -9.66 17.32
CA ASP A 40 1.27 -10.27 16.49
C ASP A 40 -0.12 -10.13 17.15
N THR A 41 -0.21 -10.33 18.47
CA THR A 41 -1.48 -10.15 19.20
C THR A 41 -1.97 -8.70 19.15
N ASP A 42 -1.07 -7.73 19.30
CA ASP A 42 -1.41 -6.32 19.24
C ASP A 42 -1.80 -5.88 17.81
N ARG A 43 -1.10 -6.39 16.78
CA ARG A 43 -1.48 -6.21 15.36
C ARG A 43 -2.88 -6.75 15.08
N GLN A 44 -3.19 -7.97 15.55
CA GLN A 44 -4.51 -8.57 15.39
C GLN A 44 -5.60 -7.78 16.12
N ARG A 45 -5.31 -7.24 17.30
CA ARG A 45 -6.24 -6.39 18.06
C ARG A 45 -6.50 -5.07 17.33
N ALA A 46 -5.46 -4.43 16.80
CA ALA A 46 -5.57 -3.21 16.02
C ALA A 46 -6.44 -3.43 14.76
N PHE A 47 -6.16 -4.50 14.01
CA PHE A 47 -6.96 -4.84 12.83
C PHE A 47 -8.43 -5.10 13.17
N LEU A 48 -8.70 -5.85 14.24
CA LEU A 48 -10.06 -6.09 14.71
C LEU A 48 -10.79 -4.77 15.04
N ALA A 49 -10.12 -3.85 15.75
CA ALA A 49 -10.72 -2.56 16.09
C ALA A 49 -11.07 -1.75 14.83
N CYS A 50 -10.19 -1.70 13.83
CA CYS A 50 -10.46 -1.01 12.58
C CYS A 50 -11.60 -1.65 11.79
N ALA A 51 -11.62 -2.98 11.66
CA ALA A 51 -12.68 -3.70 10.96
C ALA A 51 -14.05 -3.54 11.65
N ALA A 52 -14.06 -3.54 12.98
CA ALA A 52 -15.27 -3.32 13.79
C ALA A 52 -15.81 -1.91 13.61
N GLU A 53 -14.95 -0.89 13.54
CA GLU A 53 -15.38 0.50 13.32
C GLU A 53 -16.04 0.70 11.95
N VAL A 54 -15.46 0.11 10.89
CA VAL A 54 -16.07 0.11 9.55
C VAL A 54 -17.43 -0.58 9.57
N ALA A 55 -17.53 -1.73 10.24
CA ALA A 55 -18.79 -2.47 10.36
C ALA A 55 -19.86 -1.67 11.12
N ARG A 56 -19.47 -1.02 12.23
CA ARG A 56 -20.34 -0.15 13.03
C ARG A 56 -20.92 0.99 12.20
N LEU A 57 -20.09 1.68 11.42
CA LEU A 57 -20.52 2.78 10.56
C LEU A 57 -21.45 2.33 9.42
N LEU A 58 -21.36 1.07 9.00
CA LEU A 58 -22.25 0.47 8.00
C LEU A 58 -23.49 -0.21 8.61
N GLY A 59 -23.64 -0.21 9.93
CA GLY A 59 -24.71 -0.95 10.62
C GLY A 59 -24.63 -2.47 10.42
N VAL A 60 -23.43 -3.00 10.15
CA VAL A 60 -23.17 -4.43 9.99
C VAL A 60 -22.74 -4.99 11.34
N ASP A 61 -23.50 -5.95 11.86
CA ASP A 61 -23.14 -6.70 13.05
C ASP A 61 -22.78 -8.14 12.68
N VAL A 62 -21.65 -8.61 13.20
CA VAL A 62 -21.16 -9.98 13.04
C VAL A 62 -20.65 -10.47 14.39
N ASP A 63 -21.58 -10.63 15.33
CA ASP A 63 -21.28 -11.16 16.66
C ASP A 63 -21.44 -12.68 16.72
N ALA A 64 -20.32 -13.33 17.01
CA ALA A 64 -20.26 -14.75 17.38
C ALA A 64 -19.42 -14.88 18.66
N PRO A 65 -20.05 -15.15 19.82
CA PRO A 65 -19.36 -15.34 21.10
C PRO A 65 -18.24 -16.38 20.99
N GLY A 66 -17.08 -16.11 21.60
CA GLY A 66 -15.96 -17.04 21.64
C GLY A 66 -15.11 -17.14 20.35
N THR A 67 -15.39 -16.31 19.34
CA THR A 67 -14.58 -16.27 18.10
C THR A 67 -13.22 -15.60 18.34
N PRO A 68 -12.08 -16.22 17.94
CA PRO A 68 -10.76 -15.57 18.02
C PRO A 68 -10.71 -14.23 17.28
N ALA A 69 -9.96 -13.26 17.81
CA ALA A 69 -9.92 -11.88 17.33
C ALA A 69 -9.68 -11.76 15.82
N MET A 70 -8.67 -12.45 15.30
CA MET A 70 -8.34 -12.45 13.87
C MET A 70 -9.45 -13.03 13.00
N ARG A 71 -10.10 -14.12 13.42
CA ARG A 71 -11.25 -14.70 12.69
C ARG A 71 -12.43 -13.75 12.71
N ARG A 72 -12.69 -13.08 13.84
CA ARG A 72 -13.73 -12.05 13.95
C ARG A 72 -13.45 -10.87 13.02
N ALA A 73 -12.21 -10.37 12.99
CA ALA A 73 -11.81 -9.29 12.09
C ALA A 73 -12.02 -9.67 10.62
N ARG A 74 -11.68 -10.91 10.23
CA ARG A 74 -11.93 -11.42 8.88
C ARG A 74 -13.40 -11.56 8.54
N ASN A 75 -14.22 -12.04 9.48
CA ASN A 75 -15.66 -12.12 9.29
C ASN A 75 -16.28 -10.73 9.08
N LEU A 76 -15.87 -9.74 9.88
CA LEU A 76 -16.28 -8.35 9.72
C LEU A 76 -15.83 -7.80 8.36
N ALA A 77 -14.55 -7.94 8.01
CA ALA A 77 -13.99 -7.51 6.72
C ALA A 77 -14.76 -8.11 5.53
N HIS A 78 -15.10 -9.40 5.62
CA HIS A 78 -15.90 -10.08 4.61
C HIS A 78 -17.33 -9.53 4.53
N ALA A 79 -17.97 -9.30 5.69
CA ALA A 79 -19.35 -8.82 5.76
C ALA A 79 -19.50 -7.38 5.25
N VAL A 80 -18.53 -6.50 5.50
CA VAL A 80 -18.57 -5.10 5.05
C VAL A 80 -18.19 -4.91 3.59
N ARG A 81 -17.47 -5.87 2.99
CA ARG A 81 -16.94 -5.75 1.62
C ARG A 81 -18.03 -5.46 0.58
N ARG A 82 -19.14 -6.22 0.60
CA ARG A 82 -20.22 -6.03 -0.36
C ARG A 82 -20.94 -4.69 -0.15
N PRO A 83 -21.42 -4.34 1.07
CA PRO A 83 -21.99 -3.02 1.34
C PRO A 83 -21.11 -1.84 0.90
N LEU A 84 -19.79 -1.92 1.12
CA LEU A 84 -18.84 -0.89 0.70
C LEU A 84 -18.77 -0.72 -0.83
N LEU A 85 -18.80 -1.83 -1.58
CA LEU A 85 -18.70 -1.81 -3.04
C LEU A 85 -20.02 -1.46 -3.73
N GLU A 86 -21.16 -1.82 -3.13
CA GLU A 86 -22.49 -1.57 -3.69
C GLU A 86 -23.04 -0.19 -3.32
N SER A 87 -22.42 0.50 -2.34
CA SER A 87 -22.81 1.84 -1.95
C SER A 87 -22.47 2.85 -3.05
N PRO A 88 -23.47 3.54 -3.64
CA PRO A 88 -23.22 4.51 -4.71
C PRO A 88 -22.44 5.74 -4.23
N ARG A 89 -22.51 6.03 -2.92
CA ARG A 89 -21.73 7.06 -2.23
C ARG A 89 -21.41 6.56 -0.83
N LEU A 90 -20.14 6.69 -0.44
CA LEU A 90 -19.70 6.44 0.93
C LEU A 90 -19.77 7.75 1.72
N ALA A 91 -20.20 7.65 2.98
CA ALA A 91 -20.16 8.77 3.92
C ALA A 91 -18.70 9.17 4.19
N ASP A 92 -18.41 10.47 4.38
CA ASP A 92 -17.03 10.95 4.54
C ASP A 92 -16.36 10.35 5.78
N GLU A 93 -17.16 10.10 6.82
CA GLU A 93 -16.77 9.49 8.09
C GLU A 93 -16.20 8.07 7.91
N LEU A 94 -16.49 7.39 6.80
CA LEU A 94 -15.93 6.08 6.50
C LEU A 94 -14.49 6.14 5.99
N PHE A 95 -14.00 7.30 5.52
CA PHE A 95 -12.69 7.38 4.88
C PHE A 95 -11.56 6.95 5.83
N ALA A 96 -11.46 7.59 7.00
CA ALA A 96 -10.38 7.29 7.95
C ALA A 96 -10.45 5.84 8.49
N PRO A 97 -11.62 5.31 8.92
CA PRO A 97 -11.74 3.91 9.30
C PRO A 97 -11.40 2.91 8.19
N LEU A 98 -11.75 3.20 6.93
CA LEU A 98 -11.37 2.35 5.80
C LEU A 98 -9.87 2.34 5.56
N MET A 99 -9.23 3.50 5.61
CA MET A 99 -7.77 3.59 5.45
C MET A 99 -7.05 2.89 6.61
N ALA A 100 -7.51 3.07 7.85
CA ALA A 100 -6.96 2.36 9.01
C ALA A 100 -7.13 0.84 8.86
N ALA A 101 -8.31 0.37 8.46
CA ALA A 101 -8.55 -1.06 8.23
C ALA A 101 -7.66 -1.62 7.12
N ALA A 102 -7.42 -0.87 6.04
CA ALA A 102 -6.50 -1.26 4.98
C ALA A 102 -5.05 -1.39 5.48
N VAL A 103 -4.59 -0.44 6.30
CA VAL A 103 -3.21 -0.39 6.81
C VAL A 103 -2.96 -1.47 7.86
N HIS A 104 -3.89 -1.64 8.81
CA HIS A 104 -3.72 -2.62 9.89
C HIS A 104 -4.03 -4.06 9.47
N ASP A 105 -4.59 -4.28 8.29
CA ASP A 105 -4.81 -5.62 7.75
C ASP A 105 -3.45 -6.37 7.62
N PRO A 106 -3.24 -7.47 8.37
CA PRO A 106 -1.98 -8.21 8.34
C PRO A 106 -1.83 -9.08 7.08
N ASP A 107 -2.90 -9.27 6.30
CA ASP A 107 -2.86 -10.07 5.07
C ASP A 107 -2.67 -9.14 3.85
N PRO A 108 -1.53 -9.25 3.13
CA PRO A 108 -1.24 -8.42 1.96
C PRO A 108 -2.27 -8.57 0.84
N SER A 109 -3.03 -9.67 0.79
CA SER A 109 -4.03 -9.92 -0.25
C SER A 109 -5.39 -9.32 0.09
N PHE A 110 -5.72 -9.22 1.39
CA PHE A 110 -7.06 -8.81 1.84
C PHE A 110 -7.19 -7.35 2.22
N CYS A 111 -6.08 -6.62 2.43
CA CYS A 111 -6.16 -5.16 2.60
C CYS A 111 -6.87 -4.46 1.43
N ARG A 112 -6.82 -5.08 0.23
CA ARG A 112 -7.62 -4.68 -0.95
C ARG A 112 -9.11 -4.51 -0.65
N TRP A 113 -9.71 -5.30 0.24
CA TRP A 113 -11.15 -5.22 0.53
C TRP A 113 -11.57 -3.86 1.12
N PHE A 114 -10.62 -3.09 1.64
CA PHE A 114 -10.83 -1.72 2.10
C PHE A 114 -10.28 -0.68 1.13
N VAL A 115 -9.13 -0.95 0.48
CA VAL A 115 -8.54 -0.04 -0.52
C VAL A 115 -9.44 0.14 -1.73
N GLU A 116 -9.96 -0.95 -2.30
CA GLU A 116 -10.80 -0.91 -3.50
C GLU A 116 -12.04 -0.04 -3.33
N PRO A 117 -12.90 -0.22 -2.30
CA PRO A 117 -14.03 0.68 -2.09
C PRO A 117 -13.59 2.12 -1.78
N ALA A 118 -12.45 2.33 -1.10
CA ALA A 118 -11.95 3.68 -0.85
C ALA A 118 -11.56 4.40 -2.16
N LEU A 119 -10.96 3.69 -3.13
CA LEU A 119 -10.66 4.25 -4.45
C LEU A 119 -11.93 4.67 -5.20
N TYR A 120 -12.95 3.81 -5.20
CA TYR A 120 -14.23 4.12 -5.85
C TYR A 120 -14.95 5.31 -5.18
N GLY A 121 -15.04 5.29 -3.85
CA GLY A 121 -15.81 6.27 -3.07
C GLY A 121 -15.14 7.63 -2.93
N PHE A 122 -13.81 7.66 -2.67
CA PHE A 122 -13.11 8.89 -2.30
C PHE A 122 -12.06 9.34 -3.33
N GLY A 123 -11.74 8.47 -4.30
CA GLY A 123 -10.78 8.76 -5.35
C GLY A 123 -9.34 8.43 -5.00
N ARG A 124 -8.58 8.13 -6.05
CA ARG A 124 -7.21 7.66 -5.93
C ARG A 124 -6.33 8.70 -5.25
N ARG A 125 -6.51 9.99 -5.54
CA ARG A 125 -5.70 11.07 -4.97
C ARG A 125 -5.72 11.02 -3.44
N ARG A 126 -6.92 11.06 -2.84
CA ARG A 126 -7.10 11.07 -1.38
C ARG A 126 -6.55 9.80 -0.73
N VAL A 127 -6.77 8.64 -1.36
CA VAL A 127 -6.24 7.35 -0.88
C VAL A 127 -4.71 7.36 -0.87
N LEU A 128 -4.07 7.79 -1.95
CA LEU A 128 -2.60 7.83 -2.03
C LEU A 128 -2.02 8.86 -1.06
N GLU A 129 -2.63 10.04 -0.92
CA GLU A 129 -2.23 11.06 0.07
C GLU A 129 -2.27 10.50 1.50
N ALA A 130 -3.34 9.78 1.87
CA ALA A 130 -3.43 9.14 3.18
C ALA A 130 -2.35 8.07 3.39
N LEU A 131 -2.05 7.26 2.37
CA LEU A 131 -0.98 6.26 2.46
C LEU A 131 0.42 6.88 2.58
N VAL A 132 0.67 8.00 1.88
CA VAL A 132 1.91 8.78 2.06
C VAL A 132 2.04 9.26 3.50
N GLU A 133 0.94 9.70 4.12
CA GLU A 133 0.96 10.15 5.50
C GLU A 133 1.24 9.00 6.48
N TYR A 134 0.60 7.84 6.32
CA TYR A 134 0.94 6.65 7.10
C TYR A 134 2.41 6.25 6.95
N LEU A 135 2.97 6.34 5.74
CA LEU A 135 4.38 6.05 5.52
C LEU A 135 5.30 7.07 6.22
N ARG A 136 4.89 8.35 6.26
CA ARG A 136 5.67 9.44 6.83
C ARG A 136 5.69 9.40 8.36
N SER A 137 4.52 9.35 8.98
CA SER A 137 4.36 9.57 10.43
C SER A 137 3.89 8.35 11.22
N GLY A 138 3.52 7.26 10.55
CA GLY A 138 3.09 6.03 11.20
C GLY A 138 4.22 5.28 11.91
N THR A 139 3.81 4.39 12.80
CA THR A 139 4.65 3.32 13.37
C THR A 139 5.18 2.39 12.29
N ASP A 140 6.22 1.59 12.58
CA ASP A 140 6.77 0.66 11.58
C ASP A 140 5.72 -0.35 11.09
N ALA A 141 4.79 -0.79 11.96
CA ALA A 141 3.66 -1.62 11.58
C ALA A 141 2.69 -0.93 10.61
N GLU A 142 2.38 0.35 10.85
CA GLU A 142 1.54 1.16 9.95
C GLU A 142 2.23 1.45 8.63
N ARG A 143 3.55 1.74 8.65
CA ARG A 143 4.35 1.93 7.45
C ARG A 143 4.36 0.66 6.60
N ALA A 144 4.61 -0.50 7.21
CA ALA A 144 4.52 -1.80 6.54
C ALA A 144 3.10 -2.03 5.94
N GLY A 145 2.06 -1.75 6.72
CA GLY A 145 0.67 -1.75 6.26
C GLY A 145 0.41 -0.86 5.05
N ALA A 146 0.90 0.38 5.09
CA ALA A 146 0.77 1.35 4.02
C ALA A 146 1.45 0.86 2.73
N THR A 147 2.62 0.20 2.82
CA THR A 147 3.27 -0.37 1.63
C THR A 147 2.43 -1.46 0.96
N ARG A 148 1.77 -2.33 1.75
CA ARG A 148 0.85 -3.35 1.23
C ARG A 148 -0.37 -2.71 0.58
N ALA A 149 -0.96 -1.71 1.24
CA ALA A 149 -2.12 -0.98 0.72
C ALA A 149 -1.78 -0.18 -0.56
N TRP A 150 -0.58 0.40 -0.65
CA TRP A 150 -0.10 1.16 -1.81
C TRP A 150 -0.08 0.32 -3.09
N TYR A 151 0.32 -0.95 -2.98
CA TYR A 151 0.28 -1.89 -4.10
C TYR A 151 -1.14 -1.99 -4.70
N TRP A 152 -2.15 -2.15 -3.86
CA TRP A 152 -3.55 -2.19 -4.32
C TRP A 152 -4.09 -0.83 -4.72
N ALA A 153 -3.57 0.26 -4.14
CA ALA A 153 -3.95 1.62 -4.50
C ALA A 153 -3.53 2.01 -5.93
N GLY A 154 -2.77 1.18 -6.65
CA GLY A 154 -2.50 1.34 -8.08
C GLY A 154 -3.53 0.69 -8.99
N MET A 155 -4.45 -0.14 -8.48
CA MET A 155 -5.27 -1.01 -9.32
C MET A 155 -6.15 -0.26 -10.33
N PRO A 156 -6.36 -0.82 -11.54
CA PRO A 156 -7.25 -0.23 -12.52
C PRO A 156 -8.70 -0.30 -12.01
N LEU A 157 -9.39 0.84 -12.08
CA LEU A 157 -10.80 0.94 -11.72
C LEU A 157 -11.65 0.64 -12.95
N ARG A 158 -12.71 -0.12 -12.73
CA ARG A 158 -13.49 -0.77 -13.79
C ARG A 158 -14.93 -0.26 -13.84
N ALA A 159 -15.45 -0.19 -15.05
CA ALA A 159 -16.82 0.22 -15.37
C ALA A 159 -17.90 -0.71 -14.77
N ASP A 160 -17.62 -2.01 -14.66
CA ASP A 160 -18.55 -3.00 -14.08
C ASP A 160 -18.77 -2.79 -12.57
N ARG A 161 -17.91 -2.01 -11.92
CA ARG A 161 -18.00 -1.67 -10.49
C ARG A 161 -18.51 -0.26 -10.24
N SER A 162 -18.32 0.65 -11.18
CA SER A 162 -18.84 2.01 -11.08
C SER A 162 -18.96 2.60 -12.47
N ALA A 163 -20.18 3.04 -12.81
CA ALA A 163 -20.47 3.69 -14.08
C ALA A 163 -19.63 4.95 -14.30
N ALA A 164 -19.08 5.57 -13.24
CA ALA A 164 -18.16 6.69 -13.35
C ALA A 164 -16.85 6.37 -14.11
N TYR A 165 -16.52 5.08 -14.24
CA TYR A 165 -15.35 4.57 -14.98
C TYR A 165 -15.72 3.87 -16.30
N ALA A 166 -16.98 3.96 -16.75
CA ALA A 166 -17.37 3.55 -18.10
C ALA A 166 -16.81 4.51 -19.17
N PRO A 167 -16.72 4.12 -20.45
CA PRO A 167 -16.26 5.01 -21.52
C PRO A 167 -17.04 6.34 -21.61
N ASP A 168 -18.31 6.34 -21.23
CA ASP A 168 -19.24 7.47 -21.15
C ASP A 168 -19.45 7.97 -19.70
N GLY A 169 -18.72 7.41 -18.74
CA GLY A 169 -18.77 7.78 -17.33
C GLY A 169 -18.24 9.20 -17.09
N THR A 170 -18.84 9.91 -16.14
CA THR A 170 -18.38 11.24 -15.73
C THR A 170 -17.75 11.19 -14.34
N ARG A 171 -16.48 11.57 -14.25
CA ARG A 171 -15.74 11.72 -12.99
C ARG A 171 -14.75 12.87 -13.09
N ALA A 172 -14.63 13.66 -12.03
CA ALA A 172 -13.64 14.73 -11.97
C ALA A 172 -12.23 14.12 -11.99
N ALA A 173 -11.41 14.48 -12.98
CA ALA A 173 -10.04 13.98 -13.12
C ALA A 173 -9.16 14.28 -11.89
N SER A 174 -9.46 15.38 -11.17
CA SER A 174 -8.78 15.78 -9.93
C SER A 174 -8.95 14.77 -8.78
N LEU A 175 -9.97 13.90 -8.81
CA LEU A 175 -10.14 12.83 -7.82
C LEU A 175 -9.11 11.71 -7.99
N ASP A 176 -8.60 11.51 -9.20
CA ASP A 176 -7.69 10.42 -9.54
C ASP A 176 -6.29 10.90 -9.95
N ALA A 177 -6.04 12.21 -9.89
CA ALA A 177 -4.72 12.81 -10.05
C ALA A 177 -3.75 12.26 -8.98
N SER A 178 -2.70 11.57 -9.41
CA SER A 178 -1.84 10.77 -8.52
C SER A 178 -0.36 11.14 -8.56
N GLN A 179 0.05 12.03 -9.47
CA GLN A 179 1.47 12.35 -9.69
C GLN A 179 2.15 12.88 -8.43
N GLU A 180 1.54 13.87 -7.76
CA GLU A 180 2.11 14.47 -6.55
C GLU A 180 2.26 13.45 -5.41
N ALA A 181 1.22 12.64 -5.17
CA ALA A 181 1.26 11.59 -4.17
C ALA A 181 2.28 10.50 -4.52
N ALA A 182 2.45 10.16 -5.80
CA ALA A 182 3.46 9.20 -6.25
C ALA A 182 4.88 9.71 -6.03
N GLU A 183 5.15 10.99 -6.31
CA GLU A 183 6.44 11.61 -6.01
C GLU A 183 6.71 11.70 -4.51
N ALA A 184 5.70 12.10 -3.73
CA ALA A 184 5.81 12.14 -2.27
C ALA A 184 6.08 10.75 -1.71
N TRP A 185 5.43 9.71 -2.25
CA TRP A 185 5.70 8.33 -1.87
C TRP A 185 7.12 7.89 -2.20
N MET A 186 7.67 8.27 -3.36
CA MET A 186 9.08 8.02 -3.70
C MET A 186 10.02 8.65 -2.67
N GLU A 187 9.85 9.93 -2.40
CA GLU A 187 10.65 10.67 -1.44
C GLU A 187 10.59 10.06 -0.03
N VAL A 188 9.38 9.86 0.50
CA VAL A 188 9.18 9.35 1.86
C VAL A 188 9.69 7.91 1.98
N SER A 189 9.48 7.05 0.99
CA SER A 189 9.98 5.67 1.02
C SER A 189 11.51 5.58 1.12
N MET A 190 12.22 6.47 0.43
CA MET A 190 13.69 6.51 0.46
C MET A 190 14.21 7.03 1.79
N ARG A 191 13.53 8.00 2.39
CA ARG A 191 13.83 8.45 3.76
C ARG A 191 13.60 7.35 4.79
N VAL A 192 12.43 6.70 4.75
CA VAL A 192 12.11 5.57 5.64
C VAL A 192 13.15 4.47 5.50
N TYR A 193 13.57 4.12 4.29
CA TYR A 193 14.63 3.15 4.06
C TYR A 193 15.95 3.52 4.76
N ALA A 194 16.36 4.79 4.66
CA ALA A 194 17.58 5.29 5.28
C ALA A 194 17.51 5.30 6.82
N GLU A 195 16.33 5.58 7.38
CA GLU A 195 16.12 5.78 8.82
C GLU A 195 15.82 4.49 9.58
N THR A 196 15.11 3.54 8.97
CA THR A 196 14.63 2.35 9.67
C THR A 196 15.71 1.26 9.81
N THR A 197 15.69 0.59 10.96
CA THR A 197 16.47 -0.62 11.24
C THR A 197 15.64 -1.89 11.05
N ASP A 198 14.33 -1.78 10.80
CA ASP A 198 13.45 -2.91 10.55
C ASP A 198 13.73 -3.47 9.14
N ALA A 199 14.20 -4.71 9.09
CA ALA A 199 14.56 -5.38 7.85
C ALA A 199 13.35 -5.65 6.94
N GLU A 200 12.18 -5.98 7.52
CA GLU A 200 10.95 -6.23 6.78
C GLU A 200 10.45 -4.93 6.13
N LEU A 201 10.46 -3.83 6.90
CA LEU A 201 10.09 -2.52 6.38
C LEU A 201 11.04 -2.05 5.28
N ARG A 202 12.36 -2.20 5.48
CA ARG A 202 13.37 -1.89 4.44
C ARG A 202 13.10 -2.61 3.14
N TYR A 203 12.85 -3.92 3.22
CA TYR A 203 12.49 -4.73 2.06
C TYR A 203 11.23 -4.19 1.36
N HIS A 204 10.17 -3.90 2.12
CA HIS A 204 8.90 -3.47 1.55
C HIS A 204 8.96 -2.11 0.85
N VAL A 205 9.66 -1.12 1.43
CA VAL A 205 9.78 0.20 0.81
C VAL A 205 10.66 0.17 -0.44
N MET A 206 11.60 -0.78 -0.53
CA MET A 206 12.50 -0.94 -1.68
C MET A 206 11.90 -1.75 -2.84
N ARG A 207 11.14 -2.80 -2.53
CA ARG A 207 10.66 -3.79 -3.51
C ARG A 207 9.95 -3.22 -4.74
N MET A 208 9.29 -2.08 -4.58
CA MET A 208 8.45 -1.46 -5.62
C MET A 208 9.04 -0.15 -6.14
N ARG A 209 10.38 0.00 -6.14
CA ARG A 209 11.08 1.18 -6.63
C ARG A 209 11.50 1.05 -8.09
N PRO A 210 11.37 2.13 -8.90
CA PRO A 210 11.95 2.15 -10.24
C PRO A 210 13.44 1.88 -10.19
N VAL A 211 13.89 1.10 -11.16
CA VAL A 211 15.31 0.86 -11.40
C VAL A 211 15.94 1.92 -12.31
N SER A 212 15.12 2.67 -13.06
CA SER A 212 15.60 3.76 -13.91
C SER A 212 15.81 5.04 -13.09
N ARG A 213 17.00 5.63 -13.20
CA ARG A 213 17.35 6.92 -12.58
C ARG A 213 16.45 8.05 -13.11
N GLU A 214 16.02 7.98 -14.36
CA GLU A 214 15.17 8.99 -15.01
C GLU A 214 13.73 9.00 -14.46
N ALA A 215 13.31 7.93 -13.79
CA ALA A 215 12.00 7.88 -13.14
C ALA A 215 11.91 8.79 -11.90
N TYR A 216 13.05 9.29 -11.40
CA TYR A 216 13.10 10.17 -10.24
C TYR A 216 13.22 11.64 -10.67
N PRO A 217 12.38 12.54 -10.15
CA PRO A 217 12.48 13.96 -10.47
C PRO A 217 13.82 14.55 -10.01
N PRO A 218 14.34 15.61 -10.66
CA PRO A 218 15.67 16.17 -10.35
C PRO A 218 15.91 16.45 -8.87
N ARG A 219 14.87 16.94 -8.16
CA ARG A 219 14.93 17.24 -6.72
C ARG A 219 15.19 16.02 -5.83
N LEU A 220 14.92 14.80 -6.31
CA LEU A 220 15.11 13.55 -5.59
C LEU A 220 16.39 12.81 -5.97
N GLN A 221 17.16 13.28 -6.95
CA GLN A 221 18.33 12.57 -7.46
C GLN A 221 19.40 12.35 -6.39
N ASN A 222 19.65 13.33 -5.51
CA ASN A 222 20.60 13.16 -4.41
C ASN A 222 20.14 12.08 -3.39
N LEU A 223 18.85 12.09 -3.06
CA LEU A 223 18.26 11.10 -2.15
C LEU A 223 18.29 9.70 -2.78
N PHE A 224 18.05 9.61 -4.09
CA PHE A 224 18.20 8.38 -4.87
C PHE A 224 19.62 7.84 -4.82
N GLU A 225 20.65 8.65 -5.07
CA GLU A 225 22.06 8.20 -5.00
C GLU A 225 22.44 7.72 -3.60
N THR A 226 22.00 8.45 -2.57
CA THR A 226 22.24 8.06 -1.17
C THR A 226 21.59 6.71 -0.86
N THR A 227 20.34 6.52 -1.31
CA THR A 227 19.58 5.29 -1.15
C THR A 227 20.23 4.12 -1.91
N LEU A 228 20.69 4.35 -3.13
CA LEU A 228 21.40 3.37 -3.95
C LEU A 228 22.69 2.89 -3.28
N ASN A 229 23.48 3.82 -2.72
CA ASN A 229 24.70 3.47 -1.98
C ASN A 229 24.40 2.64 -0.72
N ALA A 230 23.35 3.00 0.02
CA ALA A 230 22.91 2.22 1.17
C ALA A 230 22.44 0.81 0.76
N ALA A 231 21.67 0.69 -0.33
CA ALA A 231 21.19 -0.58 -0.85
C ALA A 231 22.31 -1.53 -1.30
N ARG A 232 23.42 -1.01 -1.86
CA ARG A 232 24.59 -1.83 -2.23
C ARG A 232 25.25 -2.50 -1.01
N ALA A 233 25.25 -1.82 0.13
CA ALA A 233 25.83 -2.30 1.38
C ALA A 233 24.82 -3.01 2.31
N ASP A 234 23.55 -3.12 1.90
CA ASP A 234 22.48 -3.64 2.74
C ASP A 234 22.68 -5.14 3.02
N PRO A 235 22.40 -5.64 4.24
CA PRO A 235 22.50 -7.07 4.56
C PRO A 235 21.47 -7.93 3.83
N ASP A 236 20.34 -7.36 3.39
CA ASP A 236 19.31 -8.07 2.64
C ASP A 236 19.68 -8.24 1.16
N GLY A 237 19.47 -9.45 0.65
CA GLY A 237 19.84 -9.81 -0.73
C GLY A 237 18.97 -9.15 -1.80
N ASP A 238 17.69 -8.91 -1.52
CA ASP A 238 16.78 -8.28 -2.48
C ASP A 238 17.04 -6.78 -2.60
N ASN A 239 17.41 -6.11 -1.50
CA ASN A 239 17.85 -4.71 -1.54
C ASN A 239 19.13 -4.54 -2.38
N ARG A 240 20.13 -5.41 -2.17
CA ARG A 240 21.34 -5.42 -3.01
C ARG A 240 21.03 -5.73 -4.47
N ARG A 241 20.07 -6.63 -4.72
CA ARG A 241 19.63 -6.98 -6.07
C ARG A 241 19.01 -5.78 -6.79
N TRP A 242 18.15 -5.00 -6.12
CA TRP A 242 17.60 -3.76 -6.68
C TRP A 242 18.71 -2.79 -7.10
N ALA A 243 19.73 -2.59 -6.25
CA ALA A 243 20.89 -1.76 -6.60
C ALA A 243 21.63 -2.28 -7.85
N GLY A 244 21.83 -3.61 -7.94
CA GLY A 244 22.44 -4.22 -9.12
C GLY A 244 21.55 -4.19 -10.38
N ASP A 245 20.23 -4.09 -10.25
CA ASP A 245 19.31 -3.84 -11.36
C ASP A 245 19.44 -2.38 -11.86
N VAL A 246 19.56 -1.40 -10.93
CA VAL A 246 19.83 0.01 -11.25
C VAL A 246 21.13 0.19 -12.03
N ASP A 247 22.23 -0.42 -11.57
CA ASP A 247 23.55 -0.31 -12.21
C ASP A 247 23.55 -0.84 -13.65
N ARG A 248 22.80 -1.93 -13.89
CA ARG A 248 22.62 -2.48 -15.23
C ARG A 248 21.78 -1.58 -16.12
N ALA A 249 20.75 -0.94 -15.58
CA ALA A 249 19.89 -0.04 -16.34
C ALA A 249 20.64 1.24 -16.78
N GLY A 250 21.59 1.73 -15.99
CA GLY A 250 22.40 2.91 -16.35
C GLY A 250 23.58 2.64 -17.29
N SER A 251 23.87 1.37 -17.59
CA SER A 251 24.96 0.95 -18.48
C SER A 251 24.50 0.62 -19.91
N ALA A 252 23.19 0.66 -20.16
CA ALA A 252 22.54 0.38 -21.44
C ALA A 252 22.16 1.67 -22.16
#